data_AF-A0A2C6M9R3-F1
#
_entry.id   AF-A0A2C6M9R3-F1
#
_cell.length_a   1.000
_cell.length_b   1.000
_cell.length_c   1.000
_cell.angle_alpha   90.00
_cell.angle_beta   90.00
_cell.angle_gamma   90.00
#
_symmetry.space_group_name_H-M   'P 1'
#
loop_
_entity.id
_entity.type
_entity.pdbx_description
1 polymer ?
#
loop_
_entity_poly.entity_id
_entity_poly.type
_entity_poly.pdbx_seq_one_letter_code
_entity_poly.pdbx_strand_id
1 'polypeptide(L)'
;MLGEEKISGRQAVNLIITTLLSGSIIVTSAIHKQANRDSWLAILLSTALALLAGTVIAALGRRFPDQTIIQYGRQLFGRLPGMALGLLFVVLFLYMSILITRWVTELLITMFMPDTPLVVFAISFVGVCAYGVRHGLDVLARTNDIFLPVALALLFFILISNSPDMKIQNFFPVLEEGVMPVLKGALPQAAILAQSIIMVMLTPFLNKPREVKGVIFRGVITTGLLALLIMVSSISVLGNRTDRTMFVLLLLSRQINIGEVIERVEPFVLLLWLSIGVTS
;
A
#
# COMPACT_ATOMS: atom_id res chain seq x y z
N MET A 1 2.00 10.33 28.32
CA MET A 1 2.69 9.03 28.29
C MET A 1 2.91 8.63 26.83
N LEU A 2 3.90 9.22 26.16
CA LEU A 2 4.31 8.89 24.78
C LEU A 2 5.61 8.04 24.78
N GLY A 3 5.96 7.44 25.94
CA GLY A 3 7.33 7.02 26.25
C GLY A 3 7.57 5.51 26.37
N GLU A 4 6.55 4.65 26.36
CA GLU A 4 6.76 3.21 26.57
C GLU A 4 6.78 2.40 25.28
N GLU A 5 6.02 2.81 24.25
CA GLU A 5 5.97 2.08 22.99
C GLU A 5 6.90 2.70 21.94
N LYS A 6 8.01 2.01 21.67
CA LYS A 6 8.91 2.36 20.57
C LYS A 6 9.01 1.22 19.57
N ILE A 7 9.02 1.56 18.28
CA ILE A 7 9.22 0.62 17.18
C ILE A 7 10.62 0.74 16.58
N SER A 8 11.17 -0.38 16.16
CA SER A 8 12.44 -0.42 15.44
C SER A 8 12.29 0.18 14.03
N GLY A 9 13.41 0.68 13.47
CA GLY A 9 13.40 1.18 12.09
C GLY A 9 12.98 0.13 11.06
N ARG A 10 13.25 -1.17 11.32
CA ARG A 10 12.79 -2.28 10.46
C ARG A 10 11.28 -2.45 10.52
N GLN A 11 10.70 -2.49 11.73
CA GLN A 11 9.25 -2.57 11.92
C GLN A 11 8.53 -1.41 11.25
N ALA A 12 9.07 -0.19 11.37
CA ALA A 12 8.52 0.97 10.70
C ALA A 12 8.60 0.88 9.16
N VAL A 13 9.71 0.37 8.61
CA VAL A 13 9.80 0.08 7.16
C VAL A 13 8.73 -0.93 6.76
N ASN A 14 8.55 -2.00 7.52
CA ASN A 14 7.57 -3.03 7.22
C ASN A 14 6.13 -2.49 7.26
N LEU A 15 5.81 -1.64 8.24
CA LEU A 15 4.50 -0.96 8.31
C LEU A 15 4.26 -0.08 7.09
N ILE A 16 5.27 0.71 6.67
CA ILE A 16 5.17 1.48 5.42
C ILE A 16 4.92 0.54 4.23
N ILE A 17 5.64 -0.58 4.13
CA ILE A 17 5.46 -1.51 3.00
C ILE A 17 4.03 -2.03 2.97
N THR A 18 3.46 -2.48 4.09
CA THR A 18 2.09 -3.00 4.11
C THR A 18 1.04 -1.95 3.84
N THR A 19 1.13 -0.78 4.48
CA THR A 19 0.21 0.35 4.25
C THR A 19 0.21 0.77 2.78
N LEU A 20 1.38 0.86 2.14
CA LEU A 20 1.48 1.33 0.76
C LEU A 20 1.19 0.23 -0.28
N LEU A 21 1.55 -1.02 0.00
CA LEU A 21 1.41 -2.13 -0.96
C LEU A 21 -0.06 -2.48 -1.21
N SER A 22 -0.91 -2.46 -0.17
CA SER A 22 -2.34 -2.75 -0.30
C SER A 22 -3.00 -1.82 -1.32
N GLY A 23 -2.79 -0.51 -1.17
CA GLY A 23 -3.28 0.48 -2.13
C GLY A 23 -2.66 0.35 -3.52
N SER A 24 -1.37 0.03 -3.60
CA SER A 24 -0.64 -0.07 -4.87
C SER A 24 -1.20 -1.18 -5.77
N ILE A 25 -1.54 -2.33 -5.17
CA ILE A 25 -2.12 -3.44 -5.93
C ILE A 25 -3.53 -3.06 -6.45
N ILE A 26 -4.32 -2.31 -5.68
CA ILE A 26 -5.66 -1.83 -6.10
C ILE A 26 -5.58 -0.87 -7.28
N VAL A 27 -4.69 0.13 -7.19
CA VAL A 27 -4.62 1.17 -8.22
C VAL A 27 -3.98 0.67 -9.51
N THR A 28 -3.37 -0.52 -9.53
CA THR A 28 -2.76 -1.14 -10.72
C THR A 28 -3.70 -1.14 -11.92
N SER A 29 -4.96 -1.56 -11.75
CA SER A 29 -5.95 -1.53 -12.84
C SER A 29 -6.27 -0.10 -13.31
N ALA A 30 -6.39 0.85 -12.39
CA ALA A 30 -6.64 2.25 -12.72
C ALA A 30 -5.46 2.86 -13.50
N ILE A 31 -4.22 2.58 -13.09
CA ILE A 31 -3.01 3.02 -13.81
C ILE A 31 -3.03 2.44 -15.23
N HIS A 32 -3.31 1.15 -15.38
CA HIS A 32 -3.40 0.49 -16.70
C HIS A 32 -4.50 1.09 -17.58
N LYS A 33 -5.63 1.48 -17.00
CA LYS A 33 -6.68 2.17 -17.74
C LYS A 33 -6.24 3.54 -18.28
N GLN A 34 -5.30 4.21 -17.60
CA GLN A 34 -4.76 5.51 -18.06
C GLN A 34 -3.57 5.39 -18.99
N ALA A 35 -2.60 4.51 -18.68
CA ALA A 35 -1.30 4.45 -19.35
C ALA A 35 -1.09 3.15 -20.15
N ASN A 36 -2.07 2.25 -20.17
CA ASN A 36 -2.05 0.98 -20.88
C ASN A 36 -0.71 0.23 -20.63
N ARG A 37 -0.04 -0.23 -21.67
CA ARG A 37 1.26 -0.91 -21.61
C ARG A 37 2.42 -0.06 -21.09
N ASP A 38 2.28 1.27 -21.05
CA ASP A 38 3.30 2.19 -20.49
C ASP A 38 3.13 2.42 -18.97
N SER A 39 2.21 1.70 -18.32
CA SER A 39 1.95 1.81 -16.89
C SER A 39 3.15 1.54 -15.98
N TRP A 40 4.12 0.76 -16.44
CA TRP A 40 5.37 0.54 -15.70
C TRP A 40 6.19 1.83 -15.58
N LEU A 41 6.20 2.70 -16.60
CA LEU A 41 6.82 4.03 -16.53
C LEU A 41 6.09 4.93 -15.53
N ALA A 42 4.75 4.84 -15.47
CA ALA A 42 3.95 5.60 -14.52
C ALA A 42 4.29 5.23 -13.07
N ILE A 43 4.55 3.95 -12.79
CA ILE A 43 5.00 3.49 -11.46
C ILE A 43 6.38 4.03 -11.12
N LEU A 44 7.33 3.99 -12.05
CA LEU A 44 8.67 4.58 -11.83
C LEU A 44 8.58 6.07 -11.51
N LEU A 45 7.80 6.82 -12.30
CA LEU A 45 7.59 8.25 -12.08
C LEU A 45 6.92 8.52 -10.72
N SER A 46 5.87 7.79 -10.39
CA SER A 46 5.18 7.95 -9.10
C SER A 46 6.09 7.67 -7.90
N THR A 47 6.99 6.69 -8.02
CA THR A 47 7.97 6.36 -6.98
C THR A 47 8.96 7.51 -6.80
N ALA A 48 9.43 8.11 -7.89
CA ALA A 48 10.28 9.31 -7.83
C ALA A 48 9.57 10.49 -7.16
N LEU A 49 8.31 10.76 -7.52
CA LEU A 49 7.50 11.82 -6.89
C LEU A 49 7.29 11.58 -5.38
N ALA A 50 7.01 10.33 -5.00
CA ALA A 50 6.84 9.97 -3.60
C ALA A 50 8.13 10.11 -2.78
N LEU A 51 9.29 9.82 -3.38
CA LEU A 51 10.58 10.06 -2.73
C LEU A 51 10.84 11.55 -2.50
N LEU A 52 10.47 12.41 -3.45
CA LEU A 52 10.53 13.86 -3.27
C LEU A 52 9.65 14.30 -2.10
N ALA A 53 8.38 13.88 -2.04
CA ALA A 53 7.52 14.14 -0.89
C ALA A 53 8.09 13.56 0.42
N GLY A 54 8.67 12.37 0.36
CA GLY A 54 9.35 11.70 1.47
C GLY A 54 10.54 12.50 2.03
N THR A 55 11.24 13.30 1.21
CA THR A 55 12.29 14.19 1.73
C THR A 55 11.74 15.27 2.64
N VAL A 56 10.58 15.85 2.31
CA VAL A 56 9.91 16.87 3.10
C VAL A 56 9.41 16.28 4.42
N ILE A 57 8.76 15.12 4.34
CA ILE A 57 8.29 14.38 5.52
C ILE A 57 9.47 14.06 6.45
N ALA A 58 10.57 13.56 5.89
CA ALA A 58 11.76 13.23 6.68
C ALA A 58 12.43 14.46 7.30
N ALA A 59 12.45 15.59 6.60
CA ALA A 59 12.99 16.84 7.13
C ALA A 59 12.17 17.33 8.33
N LEU A 60 10.84 17.25 8.26
CA LEU A 60 9.95 17.59 9.38
C LEU A 60 10.18 16.66 10.57
N GLY A 61 10.19 15.33 10.35
CA GLY A 61 10.41 14.36 11.42
C GLY A 61 11.78 14.50 12.10
N ARG A 62 12.83 14.89 11.36
CA ARG A 62 14.15 15.18 11.94
C ARG A 62 14.18 16.46 12.76
N ARG A 63 13.41 17.47 12.36
CA ARG A 63 13.33 18.76 13.05
C ARG A 63 12.50 18.68 14.33
N PHE A 64 11.48 17.81 14.35
CA PHE A 64 10.58 17.60 15.49
C PHE A 64 10.56 16.12 15.90
N PRO A 65 11.68 15.56 16.40
CA PRO A 65 11.81 14.12 16.62
C PRO A 65 10.90 13.58 17.72
N ASP A 66 10.57 14.40 18.72
CA ASP A 66 9.79 13.98 19.90
C ASP A 66 8.35 14.51 19.86
N GLN A 67 7.92 15.08 18.73
CA GLN A 67 6.63 15.71 18.60
C GLN A 67 5.87 15.22 17.36
N THR A 68 4.57 14.98 17.50
CA THR A 68 3.69 14.74 16.35
C THR A 68 3.36 16.04 15.62
N ILE A 69 2.86 15.96 14.38
CA ILE A 69 2.42 17.16 13.63
C ILE A 69 1.34 17.96 14.32
N ILE A 70 0.52 17.31 15.14
CA ILE A 70 -0.47 18.00 15.94
C ILE A 70 0.23 18.88 17.00
N GLN A 71 1.30 18.36 17.62
CA GLN A 71 2.07 19.06 18.65
C GLN A 71 2.93 20.18 18.05
N TYR A 72 3.81 19.87 17.10
CA TYR A 72 4.66 20.89 16.50
C TYR A 72 3.87 21.87 15.63
N GLY A 73 2.76 21.45 15.03
CA GLY A 73 1.85 22.34 14.30
C GLY A 73 1.22 23.38 15.20
N ARG A 74 0.81 22.98 16.42
CA ARG A 74 0.33 23.92 17.45
C ARG A 74 1.43 24.85 17.94
N GLN A 75 2.67 24.36 18.04
CA GLN A 75 3.84 25.18 18.43
C GLN A 75 4.17 26.23 17.35
N LEU A 76 4.13 25.85 16.07
CA LEU A 76 4.55 26.72 14.96
C LEU A 76 3.47 27.73 14.54
N PHE A 77 2.21 27.31 14.47
CA PHE A 77 1.14 28.14 13.91
C PHE A 77 0.16 28.66 14.98
N GLY A 78 0.38 28.33 16.25
CA GLY A 78 -0.52 28.67 17.35
C GLY A 78 -1.72 27.72 17.46
N ARG A 79 -2.62 28.02 18.42
CA ARG A 79 -3.70 27.11 18.84
C ARG A 79 -4.71 26.80 17.73
N LEU A 80 -5.27 27.82 17.08
CA LEU A 80 -6.34 27.62 16.09
C LEU A 80 -5.83 26.97 14.80
N PRO A 81 -4.77 27.47 14.14
CA PRO A 81 -4.29 26.84 12.91
C PRO A 81 -3.66 25.46 13.15
N GLY A 82 -2.97 25.26 14.28
CA GLY A 82 -2.47 23.94 14.67
C GLY A 82 -3.57 22.92 14.93
N MET A 83 -4.70 23.34 15.50
CA MET A 83 -5.88 22.48 15.69
C MET A 83 -6.54 22.14 14.36
N ALA A 84 -6.67 23.09 13.43
CA ALA A 84 -7.17 22.84 12.08
C ALA A 84 -6.27 21.84 11.32
N LEU A 85 -4.94 21.97 11.44
CA LEU A 85 -3.99 21.03 10.88
C LEU A 85 -4.15 19.63 11.48
N GLY A 86 -4.29 19.53 12.81
CA GLY A 86 -4.53 18.25 13.46
C GLY A 86 -5.83 17.58 13.02
N LEU A 87 -6.91 18.35 12.91
CA LEU A 87 -8.20 17.86 12.40
C LEU A 87 -8.09 17.38 10.95
N LEU A 88 -7.36 18.10 10.10
CA LEU A 88 -7.09 17.69 8.72
C LEU A 88 -6.42 16.31 8.65
N PHE A 89 -5.41 16.06 9.49
CA PHE A 89 -4.74 14.75 9.56
C PHE A 89 -5.66 13.65 10.09
N VAL A 90 -6.51 13.94 11.08
CA VAL A 90 -7.50 12.98 11.57
C VAL A 90 -8.48 12.59 10.46
N VAL A 91 -9.02 13.57 9.72
CA VAL A 91 -9.92 13.32 8.59
C VAL A 91 -9.22 12.54 7.49
N LEU A 92 -7.95 12.88 7.19
CA LEU A 92 -7.14 12.17 6.20
C LEU A 92 -6.98 10.69 6.57
N PHE A 93 -6.54 10.38 7.78
CA PHE A 93 -6.34 8.99 8.20
C PHE A 93 -7.68 8.23 8.30
N LEU A 94 -8.75 8.88 8.77
CA LEU A 94 -10.08 8.28 8.78
C LEU A 94 -10.55 7.91 7.37
N TYR A 95 -10.35 8.81 6.40
CA TYR A 95 -10.66 8.55 5.00
C TYR A 95 -9.87 7.36 4.44
N MET A 96 -8.58 7.25 4.76
CA MET A 96 -7.76 6.10 4.36
C MET A 96 -8.26 4.79 4.98
N SER A 97 -8.61 4.80 6.27
CA SER A 97 -9.18 3.63 6.95
C SER A 97 -10.52 3.19 6.33
N ILE A 98 -11.36 4.15 5.91
CA ILE A 98 -12.61 3.87 5.19
C ILE A 98 -12.30 3.21 3.83
N LEU A 99 -11.32 3.71 3.09
CA LEU A 99 -10.93 3.13 1.80
C LEU A 99 -10.43 1.70 1.94
N ILE A 100 -9.53 1.43 2.89
CA ILE A 100 -8.98 0.08 3.12
C ILE A 100 -10.12 -0.89 3.52
N THR A 101 -10.99 -0.46 4.44
CA THR A 101 -12.17 -1.25 4.84
C THR A 101 -13.07 -1.53 3.65
N ARG A 102 -13.29 -0.54 2.78
CA ARG A 102 -14.10 -0.71 1.58
C ARG A 102 -13.48 -1.72 0.62
N TRP A 103 -12.18 -1.63 0.35
CA TRP A 103 -11.49 -2.55 -0.56
C TRP A 103 -11.50 -3.99 -0.05
N VAL A 104 -11.26 -4.20 1.24
CA VAL A 104 -11.29 -5.53 1.87
C VAL A 104 -12.69 -6.14 1.80
N THR A 105 -13.72 -5.36 2.15
CA THR A 105 -15.11 -5.85 2.15
C THR A 105 -15.64 -6.10 0.75
N GLU A 106 -15.28 -5.26 -0.22
CA GLU A 106 -15.65 -5.43 -1.63
C GLU A 106 -14.98 -6.66 -2.25
N LEU A 107 -13.74 -6.97 -1.88
CA LEU A 107 -13.07 -8.22 -2.28
C LEU A 107 -13.85 -9.45 -1.78
N LEU A 108 -14.26 -9.46 -0.52
CA LEU A 108 -14.99 -10.57 0.10
C LEU A 108 -16.34 -10.83 -0.59
N ILE A 109 -17.12 -9.79 -0.83
CA ILE A 109 -18.46 -9.91 -1.41
C ILE A 109 -18.36 -10.30 -2.88
N THR A 110 -17.47 -9.66 -3.64
CA THR A 110 -17.36 -9.89 -5.09
C THR A 110 -16.87 -11.30 -5.42
N MET A 111 -16.07 -11.91 -4.54
CA MET A 111 -15.35 -13.15 -4.86
C MET A 111 -15.78 -14.38 -4.06
N PHE A 112 -16.35 -14.21 -2.87
CA PHE A 112 -16.61 -15.34 -1.96
C PHE A 112 -18.04 -15.39 -1.44
N MET A 113 -18.59 -14.27 -0.98
CA MET A 113 -19.89 -14.23 -0.31
C MET A 113 -20.76 -13.08 -0.82
N PRO A 114 -21.26 -13.17 -2.07
CA PRO A 114 -22.02 -12.10 -2.71
C PRO A 114 -23.35 -11.79 -2.01
N ASP A 115 -23.93 -12.78 -1.34
CA ASP A 115 -25.23 -12.63 -0.65
C ASP A 115 -25.10 -12.02 0.75
N THR A 116 -23.88 -11.90 1.29
CA THR A 116 -23.64 -11.33 2.62
C THR A 116 -23.59 -9.81 2.55
N PRO A 117 -24.36 -9.07 3.38
CA PRO A 117 -24.32 -7.62 3.37
C PRO A 117 -22.94 -7.05 3.72
N LEU A 118 -22.52 -6.02 2.99
CA LEU A 118 -21.21 -5.35 3.17
C LEU A 118 -20.96 -4.90 4.61
N VAL A 119 -22.01 -4.44 5.28
CA VAL A 119 -21.95 -3.94 6.66
C VAL A 119 -21.46 -5.02 7.63
N VAL A 120 -21.81 -6.29 7.42
CA VAL A 120 -21.37 -7.40 8.29
C VAL A 120 -19.86 -7.52 8.23
N PHE A 121 -19.27 -7.58 7.03
CA PHE A 121 -17.83 -7.65 6.87
C PHE A 121 -17.12 -6.39 7.37
N ALA A 122 -17.69 -5.20 7.13
CA ALA A 122 -17.10 -3.95 7.58
C ALA A 122 -17.00 -3.88 9.11
N ILE A 123 -18.08 -4.22 9.82
CA ILE A 123 -18.11 -4.23 11.29
C ILE A 123 -17.13 -5.26 11.84
N SER A 124 -17.11 -6.48 11.27
CA SER A 124 -16.18 -7.53 11.70
C SER A 124 -14.72 -7.12 11.49
N PHE A 125 -14.38 -6.57 10.33
CA PHE A 125 -13.03 -6.12 10.01
C PHE A 125 -12.58 -4.97 10.91
N VAL A 126 -13.41 -3.94 11.08
CA VAL A 126 -13.14 -2.83 12.00
C VAL A 126 -13.01 -3.32 13.45
N GLY A 127 -13.80 -4.32 13.86
CA GLY A 127 -13.70 -4.95 15.18
C GLY A 127 -12.34 -5.59 15.43
N VAL A 128 -11.80 -6.31 14.43
CA VAL A 128 -10.45 -6.90 14.48
C VAL A 128 -9.38 -5.82 14.54
N CYS A 129 -9.47 -4.78 13.72
CA CYS A 129 -8.52 -3.66 13.75
C CYS A 129 -8.57 -2.91 15.09
N ALA A 130 -9.75 -2.65 15.64
CA ALA A 130 -9.93 -2.01 16.94
C ALA A 130 -9.34 -2.85 18.08
N TYR A 131 -9.48 -4.18 18.01
CA TYR A 131 -8.82 -5.10 18.95
C TYR A 131 -7.30 -5.05 18.83
N GLY A 132 -6.75 -4.99 17.61
CA GLY A 132 -5.32 -4.87 17.36
C GLY A 132 -4.74 -3.57 17.93
N VAL A 133 -5.35 -2.43 17.63
CA VAL A 133 -4.92 -1.10 18.11
C VAL A 133 -4.98 -0.98 19.63
N ARG A 134 -5.91 -1.67 20.30
CA ARG A 134 -5.99 -1.70 21.78
C ARG A 134 -4.74 -2.28 22.45
N HIS A 135 -3.95 -3.08 21.74
CA HIS A 135 -2.71 -3.67 22.25
C HIS A 135 -1.46 -2.83 21.96
N GLY A 136 -1.63 -1.65 21.33
CA GLY A 136 -0.54 -0.72 21.08
C GLY A 136 0.18 -0.91 19.74
N LEU A 137 1.05 0.04 19.43
CA LEU A 137 1.79 0.11 18.18
C LEU A 137 2.88 -0.97 18.08
N ASP A 138 3.49 -1.37 19.20
CA ASP A 138 4.50 -2.45 19.20
C ASP A 138 3.87 -3.80 18.80
N VAL A 139 2.65 -4.09 19.29
CA VAL A 139 1.95 -5.32 18.92
C VAL A 139 1.58 -5.30 17.44
N LEU A 140 1.03 -4.20 16.91
CA LEU A 140 0.76 -4.04 15.48
C LEU A 140 2.03 -4.24 14.63
N ALA A 141 3.15 -3.64 15.05
CA ALA A 141 4.43 -3.78 14.37
C ALA A 141 4.94 -5.23 14.34
N ARG A 142 4.80 -5.98 15.44
CA ARG A 142 5.19 -7.40 15.52
C ARG A 142 4.27 -8.29 14.69
N THR A 143 2.96 -8.05 14.72
CA THR A 143 2.00 -8.74 13.86
C THR A 143 2.35 -8.50 12.39
N ASN A 144 2.72 -7.28 12.02
CA ASN A 144 3.13 -6.96 10.67
C ASN A 144 4.44 -7.66 10.24
N ASP A 145 5.40 -7.79 11.16
CA ASP A 145 6.63 -8.55 10.91
C ASP A 145 6.37 -10.04 10.62
N ILE A 146 5.22 -10.60 11.05
CA ILE A 146 4.80 -11.98 10.75
C ILE A 146 4.03 -12.04 9.41
N PHE A 147 3.11 -11.11 9.18
CA PHE A 147 2.25 -11.12 7.99
C PHE A 147 3.00 -10.72 6.71
N LEU A 148 3.92 -9.75 6.77
CA LEU A 148 4.61 -9.26 5.58
C LEU A 148 5.43 -10.36 4.88
N PRO A 149 6.27 -11.19 5.55
CA PRO A 149 7.00 -12.27 4.89
C PRO A 149 6.09 -13.29 4.20
N VAL A 150 4.97 -13.65 4.83
CA VAL A 150 3.99 -14.58 4.26
C VAL A 150 3.34 -13.97 3.02
N ALA A 151 2.98 -12.68 3.09
CA ALA A 151 2.44 -11.94 1.96
C ALA A 151 3.42 -11.87 0.79
N LEU A 152 4.69 -11.56 1.06
CA LEU A 152 5.73 -11.51 0.03
C LEU A 152 5.98 -12.90 -0.57
N ALA A 153 6.04 -13.96 0.24
CA ALA A 153 6.22 -15.33 -0.25
C ALA A 153 5.10 -15.72 -1.23
N LEU A 154 3.85 -15.43 -0.88
CA LEU A 154 2.71 -15.70 -1.76
C LEU A 154 2.74 -14.82 -3.02
N LEU A 155 3.07 -13.54 -2.88
CA LEU A 155 3.22 -12.65 -4.04
C LEU A 155 4.25 -13.21 -5.01
N PHE A 156 5.47 -13.50 -4.54
CA PHE A 156 6.52 -14.07 -5.38
C PHE A 156 6.14 -15.43 -5.96
N PHE A 157 5.46 -16.28 -5.20
CA PHE A 157 4.91 -17.53 -5.72
C PHE A 157 4.01 -17.26 -6.93
N ILE A 158 3.02 -16.35 -6.80
CA ILE A 158 2.12 -16.00 -7.90
C ILE A 158 2.89 -15.46 -9.12
N LEU A 159 3.86 -14.56 -8.91
CA LEU A 159 4.64 -13.98 -10.01
C LEU A 159 5.51 -15.03 -10.72
N ILE A 160 6.16 -15.93 -9.97
CA ILE A 160 7.01 -16.99 -10.53
C ILE A 160 6.16 -18.04 -11.26
N SER A 161 5.03 -18.44 -10.69
CA SER A 161 4.11 -19.40 -11.29
C SER A 161 3.55 -18.94 -12.64
N ASN A 162 3.38 -17.63 -12.82
CA ASN A 162 2.93 -17.03 -14.08
C ASN A 162 4.07 -16.76 -15.08
N SER A 163 5.33 -17.00 -14.72
CA SER A 163 6.46 -16.72 -15.61
C SER A 163 6.42 -17.42 -16.98
N PRO A 164 5.87 -18.66 -17.13
CA PRO A 164 5.77 -19.31 -18.43
C PRO A 164 4.81 -18.62 -19.41
N ASP A 165 3.81 -17.91 -18.90
CA ASP A 165 2.77 -17.25 -19.71
C ASP A 165 3.11 -15.80 -20.08
N MET A 166 4.28 -15.31 -19.67
CA MET A 166 4.71 -13.92 -19.91
C MET A 166 5.01 -13.68 -21.39
N LYS A 167 4.28 -12.73 -22.01
CA LYS A 167 4.47 -12.30 -23.40
C LYS A 167 5.08 -10.91 -23.44
N ILE A 168 6.35 -10.82 -23.83
CA ILE A 168 7.07 -9.54 -23.89
C ILE A 168 6.51 -8.60 -24.96
N GLN A 169 5.81 -9.14 -25.96
CA GLN A 169 5.17 -8.37 -27.02
C GLN A 169 4.12 -7.39 -26.46
N ASN A 170 3.54 -7.68 -25.29
CA ASN A 170 2.55 -6.82 -24.65
C ASN A 170 3.12 -5.46 -24.19
N PHE A 171 4.44 -5.29 -24.15
CA PHE A 171 5.07 -4.00 -23.83
C PHE A 171 5.29 -3.08 -25.04
N PHE A 172 5.12 -3.60 -26.26
CA PHE A 172 5.45 -2.87 -27.47
C PHE A 172 4.21 -2.49 -28.28
N PRO A 173 4.23 -1.36 -29.00
CA PRO A 173 5.25 -0.29 -28.94
C PRO A 173 5.18 0.53 -27.64
N VAL A 174 6.33 1.02 -27.18
CA VAL A 174 6.44 1.87 -25.98
C VAL A 174 6.11 3.32 -26.34
N LEU A 175 5.32 4.00 -25.51
CA LEU A 175 4.87 5.38 -25.69
C LEU A 175 4.07 5.63 -26.97
N GLU A 176 3.25 4.66 -27.38
CA GLU A 176 2.38 4.78 -28.56
C GLU A 176 1.45 6.00 -28.47
N GLU A 177 0.90 6.25 -27.29
CA GLU A 177 -0.02 7.36 -27.00
C GLU A 177 0.71 8.59 -26.41
N GLY A 178 2.05 8.60 -26.46
CA GLY A 178 2.90 9.66 -25.92
C GLY A 178 3.02 9.67 -24.39
N VAL A 179 3.52 10.78 -23.85
CA VAL A 179 3.90 10.88 -22.42
C VAL A 179 2.73 11.26 -21.50
N MET A 180 1.69 11.91 -22.04
CA MET A 180 0.56 12.40 -21.24
C MET A 180 -0.21 11.27 -20.50
N PRO A 181 -0.50 10.11 -21.13
CA PRO A 181 -1.09 8.96 -20.44
C PRO A 181 -0.24 8.49 -19.24
N VAL A 182 1.08 8.45 -19.38
CA VAL A 182 2.02 8.07 -18.32
C VAL A 182 1.97 9.03 -17.14
N LEU A 183 1.94 10.35 -17.41
CA LEU A 183 1.83 11.36 -16.36
C LEU A 183 0.51 11.23 -15.58
N LYS A 184 -0.61 11.01 -16.29
CA LYS A 184 -1.92 10.81 -15.65
C LYS A 184 -1.96 9.51 -14.84
N GLY A 185 -1.44 8.41 -15.40
CA GLY A 185 -1.34 7.12 -14.73
C GLY A 185 -0.43 7.14 -13.51
N ALA A 186 0.53 8.06 -13.42
CA ALA A 186 1.41 8.17 -12.25
C ALA A 186 0.69 8.74 -11.02
N LEU A 187 -0.39 9.52 -11.20
CA LEU A 187 -1.06 10.24 -10.11
C LEU A 187 -1.70 9.30 -9.06
N PRO A 188 -2.47 8.25 -9.43
CA PRO A 188 -3.03 7.33 -8.45
C PRO A 188 -1.95 6.64 -7.61
N GLN A 189 -0.89 6.15 -8.24
CA GLN A 189 0.21 5.49 -7.52
C GLN A 189 0.98 6.48 -6.64
N ALA A 190 1.21 7.70 -7.11
CA ALA A 190 1.87 8.73 -6.32
C ALA A 190 1.04 9.10 -5.09
N ALA A 191 -0.29 9.16 -5.21
CA ALA A 191 -1.19 9.40 -4.09
C ALA A 191 -1.15 8.28 -3.04
N ILE A 192 -1.07 7.01 -3.49
CA ILE A 192 -0.85 5.88 -2.58
C ILE A 192 0.51 6.01 -1.89
N LEU A 193 1.61 6.17 -2.62
CA LEU A 193 2.95 6.25 -2.03
C LEU A 193 3.14 7.50 -1.13
N ALA A 194 2.38 8.57 -1.38
CA ALA A 194 2.31 9.74 -0.51
C ALA A 194 1.67 9.47 0.87
N GLN A 195 0.98 8.34 1.06
CA GLN A 195 0.51 7.88 2.37
C GLN A 195 1.66 7.60 3.35
N SER A 196 2.91 7.56 2.87
CA SER A 196 4.11 7.64 3.72
C SER A 196 4.13 8.87 4.64
N ILE A 197 3.25 9.85 4.41
CA ILE A 197 2.93 10.95 5.32
C ILE A 197 2.52 10.48 6.73
N ILE A 198 2.06 9.23 6.89
CA ILE A 198 1.84 8.63 8.22
C ILE A 198 3.08 8.71 9.12
N MET A 199 4.28 8.71 8.54
CA MET A 199 5.53 8.85 9.29
C MET A 199 5.65 10.17 10.02
N VAL A 200 4.92 11.20 9.61
CA VAL A 200 4.82 12.45 10.35
C VAL A 200 4.24 12.24 11.76
N MET A 201 3.33 11.26 11.93
CA MET A 201 2.79 10.88 13.23
C MET A 201 3.63 9.82 13.93
N LEU A 202 4.23 8.89 13.17
CA LEU A 202 4.98 7.76 13.74
C LEU A 202 6.44 8.08 14.11
N THR A 203 6.99 9.21 13.65
CA THR A 203 8.40 9.57 13.91
C THR A 203 8.77 9.57 15.40
N PRO A 204 7.96 10.14 16.32
CA PRO A 204 8.27 10.12 17.76
C PRO A 204 8.30 8.73 18.39
N PHE A 205 7.65 7.76 17.75
CA PHE A 205 7.62 6.37 18.20
C PHE A 205 8.78 5.54 17.63
N LEU A 206 9.63 6.11 16.78
CA LEU A 206 10.83 5.42 16.31
C LEU A 206 11.88 5.34 17.43
N ASN A 207 12.56 4.20 17.54
CA ASN A 207 13.76 4.07 18.36
C ASN A 207 14.86 5.07 17.97
N LYS A 208 14.93 5.42 16.69
CA LYS A 208 15.90 6.37 16.13
C LYS A 208 15.20 7.37 15.20
N PRO A 209 14.54 8.41 15.73
CA PRO A 209 13.77 9.37 14.91
C PRO A 209 14.60 10.06 13.82
N ARG A 210 15.90 10.28 14.06
CA ARG A 210 16.82 10.88 13.08
C ARG A 210 17.02 10.02 11.81
N GLU A 211 16.79 8.71 11.91
CA GLU A 211 16.87 7.77 10.78
C GLU A 211 15.57 7.72 9.94
N VAL A 212 14.55 8.54 10.24
CA VAL A 212 13.25 8.57 9.54
C VAL A 212 13.37 8.65 8.01
N LYS A 213 14.35 9.39 7.48
CA LYS A 213 14.61 9.45 6.02
C LYS A 213 14.87 8.07 5.44
N GLY A 214 15.75 7.29 6.08
CA GLY A 214 16.09 5.94 5.63
C GLY A 214 14.94 4.96 5.79
N VAL A 215 14.06 5.17 6.79
CA VAL A 215 12.83 4.39 6.96
C VAL A 215 11.87 4.66 5.81
N ILE A 216 11.55 5.92 5.54
CA ILE A 216 10.64 6.32 4.45
C ILE A 216 11.18 5.85 3.10
N PHE A 217 12.46 6.11 2.81
CA PHE A 217 13.05 5.77 1.51
C PHE A 217 13.02 4.27 1.26
N ARG A 218 13.39 3.45 2.26
CA ARG A 218 13.31 1.99 2.11
C ARG A 218 11.88 1.52 1.90
N GLY A 219 10.92 1.99 2.70
CA GLY A 219 9.52 1.60 2.54
C GLY A 219 8.94 1.98 1.18
N VAL A 220 9.18 3.22 0.72
CA VAL A 220 8.70 3.73 -0.58
C VAL A 220 9.37 3.01 -1.75
N ILE A 221 10.71 2.84 -1.73
CA ILE A 221 11.44 2.13 -2.79
C ILE A 221 11.00 0.68 -2.86
N THR A 222 10.95 -0.02 -1.73
CA THR A 222 10.53 -1.43 -1.70
C THR A 222 9.10 -1.57 -2.22
N THR A 223 8.17 -0.72 -1.80
CA THR A 223 6.79 -0.76 -2.32
C THR A 223 6.75 -0.43 -3.81
N GLY A 224 7.45 0.60 -4.27
CA GLY A 224 7.52 0.96 -5.68
C GLY A 224 8.07 -0.17 -6.55
N LEU A 225 9.09 -0.90 -6.08
CA LEU A 225 9.63 -2.08 -6.75
C LEU A 225 8.62 -3.23 -6.78
N LEU A 226 7.93 -3.52 -5.68
CA LEU A 226 6.90 -4.56 -5.64
C LEU A 226 5.72 -4.23 -6.57
N ALA A 227 5.25 -2.98 -6.56
CA ALA A 227 4.22 -2.49 -7.47
C ALA A 227 4.66 -2.59 -8.93
N LEU A 228 5.92 -2.26 -9.23
CA LEU A 228 6.50 -2.40 -10.56
C LEU A 228 6.51 -3.86 -11.01
N LEU A 229 6.93 -4.79 -10.14
CA LEU A 229 6.90 -6.23 -10.44
C LEU A 229 5.48 -6.72 -10.72
N ILE A 230 4.51 -6.33 -9.90
CA ILE A 230 3.09 -6.66 -10.10
C ILE A 230 2.62 -6.14 -11.45
N MET A 231 2.90 -4.88 -11.79
CA MET A 231 2.48 -4.26 -13.04
C MET A 231 3.13 -4.91 -14.27
N VAL A 232 4.44 -5.18 -14.21
CA VAL A 232 5.18 -5.84 -15.29
C VAL A 232 4.60 -7.24 -15.53
N SER A 233 4.37 -8.03 -14.47
CA SER A 233 3.73 -9.34 -14.60
C SER A 233 2.28 -9.24 -15.10
N SER A 234 1.55 -8.19 -14.70
CA SER A 234 0.18 -7.96 -15.17
C SER A 234 0.16 -7.67 -16.68
N ILE A 235 1.00 -6.75 -17.16
CA ILE A 235 1.10 -6.43 -18.59
C ILE A 235 1.58 -7.66 -19.38
N SER A 236 2.60 -8.37 -18.91
CA SER A 236 3.18 -9.49 -19.64
C SER A 236 2.21 -10.68 -19.77
N VAL A 237 1.44 -10.99 -18.73
CA VAL A 237 0.53 -12.15 -18.71
C VAL A 237 -0.86 -11.78 -19.22
N LEU A 238 -1.43 -10.67 -18.74
CA LEU A 238 -2.81 -10.29 -19.00
C LEU A 238 -2.95 -9.34 -20.21
N GLY A 239 -1.90 -8.58 -20.54
CA GLY A 239 -1.95 -7.55 -21.58
C GLY A 239 -3.08 -6.55 -21.32
N ASN A 240 -3.93 -6.33 -22.33
CA ASN A 240 -5.11 -5.46 -22.27
C ASN A 240 -6.18 -5.93 -21.26
N ARG A 241 -6.03 -7.09 -20.62
CA ARG A 241 -6.98 -7.55 -19.58
C ARG A 241 -6.66 -7.01 -18.20
N THR A 242 -5.54 -6.30 -18.03
CA THR A 242 -5.07 -5.78 -16.75
C THR A 242 -6.06 -4.80 -16.09
N ASP A 243 -6.85 -4.07 -16.87
CA ASP A 243 -7.84 -3.12 -16.37
C ASP A 243 -9.20 -3.75 -16.01
N ARG A 244 -9.42 -5.03 -16.30
CA ARG A 244 -10.75 -5.68 -16.18
C ARG A 244 -11.27 -5.81 -14.76
N THR A 245 -10.41 -5.74 -13.75
CA THR A 245 -10.84 -5.77 -12.36
C THR A 245 -9.91 -4.95 -11.49
N MET A 246 -10.45 -4.44 -10.40
CA MET A 246 -9.72 -3.76 -9.34
C MET A 246 -8.71 -4.67 -8.63
N PHE A 247 -8.96 -5.99 -8.61
CA PHE A 247 -8.13 -6.98 -7.92
C PHE A 247 -7.20 -7.72 -8.89
N VAL A 248 -6.25 -7.01 -9.50
CA VAL A 248 -5.37 -7.55 -10.57
C VAL A 248 -4.59 -8.78 -10.11
N LEU A 249 -4.10 -8.79 -8.86
CA LEU A 249 -3.38 -9.94 -8.31
C LEU A 249 -4.24 -11.22 -8.27
N LEU A 250 -5.55 -11.08 -8.11
CA LEU A 250 -6.48 -12.21 -8.17
C LEU A 250 -6.65 -12.74 -9.61
N LEU A 251 -6.60 -11.88 -10.63
CA LEU A 251 -6.58 -12.36 -12.02
C LEU A 251 -5.31 -13.14 -12.32
N LEU A 252 -4.16 -12.66 -11.83
CA LEU A 252 -2.89 -13.37 -11.96
C LEU A 252 -2.92 -14.72 -11.23
N SER A 253 -3.51 -14.79 -10.03
CA SER A 253 -3.61 -16.08 -9.33
C SER A 253 -4.52 -17.07 -10.07
N ARG A 254 -5.55 -16.59 -10.78
CA ARG A 254 -6.45 -17.41 -11.62
C ARG A 254 -5.81 -17.90 -12.93
N GLN A 255 -4.70 -17.32 -13.37
CA GLN A 255 -3.95 -17.81 -14.53
C GLN A 255 -3.03 -18.97 -14.17
N ILE A 256 -2.75 -19.19 -12.88
CA ILE A 256 -1.86 -20.27 -12.43
C ILE A 256 -2.53 -21.62 -12.70
N ASN A 257 -1.93 -22.40 -13.59
CA ASN A 257 -2.30 -23.79 -13.84
C ASN A 257 -1.02 -24.65 -13.76
N ILE A 258 -0.69 -25.13 -12.54
CA ILE A 258 0.48 -25.99 -12.30
C ILE A 258 -0.01 -27.45 -12.17
N GLY A 259 -0.24 -28.09 -13.30
CA GLY A 259 -0.77 -29.46 -13.36
C GLY A 259 -2.15 -29.60 -12.68
N GLU A 260 -2.56 -30.85 -12.41
CA GLU A 260 -3.84 -31.17 -11.74
C GLU A 260 -3.85 -30.92 -10.21
N VAL A 261 -2.76 -30.40 -9.62
CA VAL A 261 -2.54 -30.40 -8.16
C VAL A 261 -2.82 -29.05 -7.48
N ILE A 262 -2.59 -27.92 -8.16
CA ILE A 262 -2.82 -26.59 -7.58
C ILE A 262 -3.79 -25.81 -8.47
N GLU A 263 -5.08 -26.01 -8.24
CA GLU A 263 -6.14 -25.36 -9.01
C GLU A 263 -6.72 -24.10 -8.33
N ARG A 264 -6.44 -23.86 -7.04
CA ARG A 264 -7.07 -22.77 -6.27
C ARG A 264 -6.12 -22.02 -5.34
N VAL A 265 -5.49 -20.97 -5.85
CA VAL A 265 -4.61 -20.06 -5.08
C VAL A 265 -5.38 -18.85 -4.52
N GLU A 266 -6.61 -18.62 -4.96
CA GLU A 266 -7.42 -17.44 -4.62
C GLU A 266 -7.67 -17.25 -3.11
N PRO A 267 -7.94 -18.31 -2.31
CA PRO A 267 -8.14 -18.15 -0.88
C PRO A 267 -6.89 -17.57 -0.18
N PHE A 268 -5.69 -17.89 -0.66
CA PHE A 268 -4.45 -17.35 -0.12
C PHE A 268 -4.29 -15.87 -0.43
N VAL A 269 -4.72 -15.41 -1.62
CA VAL A 269 -4.73 -13.99 -1.99
C VAL A 269 -5.63 -13.20 -1.05
N LEU A 270 -6.79 -13.77 -0.68
CA LEU A 270 -7.70 -13.16 0.28
C LEU A 270 -7.08 -13.08 1.68
N LEU A 271 -6.46 -14.16 2.16
CA LEU A 271 -5.78 -14.17 3.46
C LEU A 271 -4.66 -13.12 3.52
N LEU A 272 -3.90 -12.98 2.44
CA LEU A 272 -2.90 -11.91 2.28
C LEU A 272 -3.56 -10.54 2.39
N TRP A 273 -4.67 -10.33 1.69
CA TRP A 273 -5.35 -9.04 1.67
C TRP A 273 -5.90 -8.63 3.04
N LEU A 274 -6.50 -9.58 3.76
CA LEU A 274 -7.00 -9.37 5.12
C LEU A 274 -5.85 -9.07 6.08
N SER A 275 -4.77 -9.84 6.00
CA SER A 275 -3.61 -9.71 6.89
C SER A 275 -2.91 -8.35 6.71
N ILE A 276 -2.67 -7.94 5.45
CA ILE A 276 -2.10 -6.63 5.14
C ILE A 276 -3.08 -5.51 5.51
N GLY A 277 -4.37 -5.69 5.24
CA GLY A 277 -5.39 -4.69 5.55
C GLY A 277 -5.48 -4.38 7.04
N VAL A 278 -5.32 -5.37 7.92
CA VAL A 278 -5.35 -5.18 9.38
C VAL A 278 -4.12 -4.40 9.88
N THR A 279 -2.97 -4.51 9.21
CA THR A 279 -1.73 -3.84 9.61
C THR A 279 -1.45 -2.53 8.87
N SER A 280 -2.33 -2.14 7.93
CA SER A 280 -2.22 -0.93 7.10
C SER A 280 -2.87 0.29 7.74
#